data_AF-A0AA39JEY3-F1
#
_entry.id   AF-A0AA39JEY3-F1
#
_cell.length_a   1.000
_cell.length_b   1.000
_cell.length_c   1.000
_cell.angle_alpha   90.00
_cell.angle_beta   90.00
_cell.angle_gamma   90.00
#
_symmetry.space_group_name_H-M   'P 1'
#
loop_
_entity.id
_entity.type
_entity.pdbx_description
1 polymer ?
#
loop_
_entity_poly.entity_id
_entity_poly.type
_entity_poly.pdbx_seq_one_letter_code
_entity_poly.pdbx_strand_id
1 'polypeptide(L)'
;MLLDISGVRYSLPMQISSYLALQDLLQLSRSFKDIRQAFMSRLSTAMWKAARKTVNCPPPIAGFLEPAWANLLFMNVCHICLHILF
;
A
#
# COMPACT_ATOMS: atom_id res chain seq x y z
N MET A 1 -13.17 5.99 -18.12
CA MET A 1 -13.09 4.59 -17.63
C MET A 1 -12.69 4.59 -16.16
N LEU A 2 -13.52 5.22 -15.32
CA LEU A 2 -13.42 5.10 -13.88
C LEU A 2 -14.26 3.88 -13.53
N LEU A 3 -13.60 2.75 -13.24
CA LEU A 3 -14.32 1.61 -12.68
C LEU A 3 -14.94 2.11 -11.39
N ASP A 4 -16.26 2.01 -11.29
CA ASP A 4 -17.02 2.28 -10.09
C ASP A 4 -16.59 1.23 -9.02
N ILE A 5 -15.56 1.57 -8.25
CA ILE A 5 -14.99 0.70 -7.20
C ILE A 5 -15.98 0.56 -6.02
N SER A 6 -17.00 1.40 -5.96
CA SER A 6 -18.07 1.40 -4.95
C SER A 6 -18.90 0.11 -4.92
N GLY A 7 -19.00 -0.64 -6.03
CA GLY A 7 -19.75 -1.90 -6.12
C GLY A 7 -18.91 -3.18 -6.00
N VAL A 8 -17.57 -3.07 -6.05
CA VAL A 8 -16.68 -4.23 -6.00
C VAL A 8 -16.48 -4.62 -4.55
N ARG A 9 -16.97 -5.81 -4.17
CA ARG A 9 -16.67 -6.46 -2.89
C ARG A 9 -15.18 -6.24 -2.58
N TYR A 10 -14.88 -5.56 -1.48
CA TYR A 10 -13.55 -5.07 -1.07
C TYR A 10 -12.40 -6.11 -1.16
N SER A 11 -12.73 -7.39 -1.31
CA SER A 11 -11.81 -8.50 -1.52
C SER A 11 -11.06 -8.49 -2.85
N LEU A 12 -11.66 -8.06 -3.96
CA LEU A 12 -11.01 -8.19 -5.29
C LEU A 12 -9.80 -7.26 -5.48
N PRO A 13 -9.87 -5.94 -5.16
CA PRO A 13 -8.71 -5.06 -5.28
C PRO A 13 -7.56 -5.46 -4.36
N MET A 14 -7.86 -6.01 -3.17
CA MET A 14 -6.87 -6.54 -2.23
C MET A 14 -6.19 -7.82 -2.75
N GLN A 15 -6.94 -8.70 -3.42
CA GLN A 15 -6.36 -9.90 -4.01
C GLN A 15 -5.41 -9.56 -5.16
N ILE A 16 -5.84 -8.70 -6.10
CA ILE A 16 -5.01 -8.34 -7.27
C ILE A 16 -3.75 -7.60 -6.83
N SER A 17 -3.87 -6.69 -5.86
CA SER A 17 -2.71 -5.96 -5.31
C SER A 17 -1.73 -6.82 -4.55
N SER A 18 -2.11 -8.01 -4.05
CA SER A 18 -1.15 -8.95 -3.47
C SER A 18 -0.13 -9.50 -4.48
N TYR A 19 -0.42 -9.40 -5.78
CA TYR A 19 0.46 -9.82 -6.88
C TYR A 19 1.25 -8.64 -7.49
N LEU A 20 0.92 -7.40 -7.13
CA LEU A 20 1.61 -6.21 -7.61
C LEU A 20 2.94 -6.00 -6.87
N ALA A 21 3.87 -5.28 -7.51
CA ALA A 21 5.08 -4.86 -6.83
C ALA A 21 4.74 -3.84 -5.74
N LEU A 22 5.57 -3.80 -4.68
CA LEU A 22 5.33 -2.93 -3.53
C LEU A 22 5.27 -1.43 -3.92
N GLN A 23 6.03 -1.05 -4.95
CA GLN A 23 6.03 0.30 -5.51
C GLN A 23 4.73 0.64 -6.24
N ASP A 24 4.21 -0.28 -7.06
CA ASP A 24 2.94 -0.06 -7.78
C ASP A 24 1.78 0.07 -6.81
N LEU A 25 1.79 -0.73 -5.74
CA LEU A 25 0.81 -0.68 -4.67
C LEU A 25 0.80 0.68 -3.97
N LEU A 26 1.98 1.25 -3.69
CA LEU A 26 2.10 2.61 -3.18
C LEU A 26 1.52 3.65 -4.14
N GLN A 27 1.84 3.57 -5.44
CA GLN A 27 1.30 4.51 -6.42
C GLN A 27 -0.22 4.42 -6.51
N LEU A 28 -0.77 3.20 -6.54
CA LEU A 28 -2.22 2.96 -6.55
C LEU A 28 -2.92 3.59 -5.34
N SER A 29 -2.31 3.46 -4.17
CA SER A 29 -2.81 4.06 -2.92
C SER A 29 -2.80 5.58 -2.92
N ARG A 30 -2.00 6.23 -3.78
CA ARG A 30 -1.97 7.69 -3.91
C ARG A 30 -2.94 8.22 -4.95
N SER A 31 -3.20 7.44 -5.99
CA SER A 31 -4.06 7.86 -7.10
C SER A 31 -5.54 7.93 -6.74
N PHE A 32 -6.01 7.11 -5.78
CA PHE A 32 -7.43 7.02 -5.44
C PHE A 32 -7.67 7.07 -3.92
N LYS A 33 -8.55 7.97 -3.46
CA LYS A 33 -8.82 8.19 -2.03
C LYS A 33 -9.43 6.95 -1.35
N ASP A 34 -10.36 6.27 -2.02
CA ASP A 34 -11.03 5.08 -1.46
C ASP A 34 -10.08 3.89 -1.35
N ILE A 35 -9.24 3.69 -2.38
CA ILE A 35 -8.18 2.69 -2.37
C ILE A 35 -7.19 3.00 -1.24
N ARG A 36 -6.79 4.27 -1.08
CA ARG A 36 -5.92 4.70 0.02
C ARG A 36 -6.49 4.28 1.37
N GLN A 37 -7.77 4.54 1.59
CA GLN A 37 -8.44 4.19 2.85
C GLN A 37 -8.45 2.66 3.07
N ALA A 38 -8.74 1.88 2.04
CA ALA A 38 -8.71 0.41 2.12
C ALA A 38 -7.28 -0.13 2.36
N PHE A 39 -6.29 0.38 1.63
CA PHE A 39 -4.91 -0.09 1.63
C PHE A 39 -4.09 0.39 2.84
N MET A 40 -4.52 1.45 3.51
CA MET A 40 -3.90 1.89 4.77
C MET A 40 -4.58 1.29 6.01
N SER A 41 -5.66 0.52 5.82
CA SER A 41 -6.34 -0.18 6.92
C SER A 41 -5.53 -1.38 7.41
N ARG A 42 -5.70 -1.78 8.68
CA ARG A 42 -5.05 -2.97 9.26
C ARG A 42 -5.41 -4.26 8.51
N LEU A 43 -6.59 -4.32 7.89
CA LEU A 43 -7.07 -5.48 7.12
C LEU A 43 -6.19 -5.79 5.91
N SER A 44 -5.54 -4.77 5.37
CA SER A 44 -4.66 -4.88 4.20
C SER A 44 -3.25 -5.41 4.51
N THR A 45 -2.91 -5.64 5.78
CA THR A 45 -1.55 -6.05 6.20
C THR A 45 -1.06 -7.31 5.47
N ALA A 46 -1.95 -8.29 5.26
CA ALA A 46 -1.59 -9.53 4.57
C ALA A 46 -1.24 -9.30 3.10
N MET A 47 -1.96 -8.40 2.43
CA MET A 47 -1.73 -7.98 1.05
C MET A 47 -0.38 -7.29 0.91
N TRP A 48 -0.03 -6.36 1.80
CA TRP A 48 1.30 -5.73 1.78
C TRP A 48 2.44 -6.71 2.03
N LYS A 49 2.26 -7.66 2.97
CA LYS A 49 3.23 -8.74 3.20
C LYS A 49 3.43 -9.61 1.95
N ALA A 50 2.36 -9.91 1.22
CA ALA A 50 2.42 -10.67 -0.02
C ALA A 50 3.16 -9.89 -1.11
N ALA A 51 2.78 -8.64 -1.35
CA ALA A 51 3.43 -7.75 -2.31
C ALA A 51 4.92 -7.50 -1.98
N ARG A 52 5.31 -7.51 -0.70
CA ARG A 52 6.72 -7.38 -0.32
C ARG A 52 7.54 -8.62 -0.70
N LYS A 53 6.93 -9.81 -0.56
CA LYS A 53 7.56 -11.09 -0.89
C LYS A 53 7.77 -11.25 -2.40
N THR A 54 6.95 -10.63 -3.26
CA THR A 54 7.12 -10.72 -4.72
C THR A 54 8.40 -10.04 -5.19
N VAL A 55 8.85 -9.00 -4.49
CA VAL A 55 10.05 -8.21 -4.84
C VAL A 55 11.28 -8.51 -3.96
N ASN A 56 11.25 -9.58 -3.16
CA ASN A 56 12.31 -9.94 -2.21
C ASN A 56 12.76 -8.77 -1.31
N CYS A 57 11.84 -7.88 -0.93
CA CYS A 57 12.16 -6.73 -0.09
C CYS A 57 12.40 -7.15 1.38
N PRO A 58 13.35 -6.48 2.06
CA PRO A 58 13.65 -6.75 3.46
C PRO A 58 12.41 -6.53 4.35
N PRO A 59 12.24 -7.29 5.43
CA PRO A 59 11.15 -7.08 6.36
C PRO A 59 11.21 -5.70 7.03
N PRO A 60 10.06 -5.13 7.41
CA PRO A 60 10.02 -3.92 8.20
C PRO A 60 10.82 -4.07 9.49
N ILE A 61 11.51 -3.00 9.88
CA ILE A 61 12.10 -2.87 11.22
C ILE A 61 10.97 -2.99 12.26
N ALA A 62 11.27 -3.56 13.44
CA ALA A 62 10.29 -3.69 14.51
C ALA A 62 9.58 -2.35 14.79
N GLY A 63 8.25 -2.37 14.84
CA GLY A 63 7.41 -1.19 15.02
C GLY A 63 6.97 -0.50 13.71
N PHE A 64 7.54 -0.84 12.56
CA PHE A 64 7.08 -0.32 11.27
C PHE A 64 5.91 -1.13 10.70
N LEU A 65 4.92 -0.42 10.19
CA LEU A 65 3.87 -0.99 9.35
C LEU A 65 4.41 -1.21 7.93
N GLU A 66 3.96 -2.27 7.26
CA GLU A 66 4.35 -2.58 5.87
C GLU A 66 4.16 -1.41 4.87
N PRO A 67 3.07 -0.62 4.90
CA PRO A 67 2.91 0.53 3.99
C PRO A 67 3.92 1.65 4.28
N ALA A 68 4.21 1.91 5.56
CA ALA A 68 5.18 2.91 5.97
C ALA A 68 6.61 2.50 5.59
N TRP A 69 6.91 1.21 5.74
CA TRP A 69 8.16 0.60 5.31
C TRP A 69 8.34 0.68 3.79
N ALA A 70 7.31 0.31 3.03
CA ALA A 70 7.31 0.45 1.58
C ALA A 70 7.57 1.90 1.17
N ASN A 71 6.88 2.85 1.79
CA ASN A 71 7.06 4.26 1.52
C ASN A 71 8.51 4.69 1.76
N LEU A 72 9.14 4.26 2.85
CA LEU A 72 10.54 4.54 3.15
C LEU A 72 11.51 3.97 2.11
N LEU A 73 11.24 2.77 1.58
CA LEU A 73 12.11 2.11 0.62
C LEU A 73 12.03 2.70 -0.79
N PHE A 74 10.83 3.08 -1.24
CA PHE A 74 10.57 3.39 -2.65
C PHE A 74 10.33 4.86 -2.95
N MET A 75 10.18 5.70 -1.93
CA MET A 75 9.84 7.11 -2.15
C MET A 75 11.00 8.01 -1.79
N ASN A 76 11.39 8.83 -2.76
CA ASN A 76 12.35 9.89 -2.54
C ASN A 76 11.63 11.14 -2.02
N VAL A 77 11.07 11.06 -0.81
CA VAL A 77 10.35 12.16 -0.16
C VAL A 77 10.89 12.37 1.25
N CYS A 78 10.76 13.59 1.76
CA CYS A 78 11.05 13.84 3.18
C CYS A 78 9.93 13.25 4.04
N HIS A 79 10.23 12.16 4.75
CA HIS A 79 9.27 11.48 5.62
C HIS A 79 8.86 12.30 6.84
N ILE A 80 9.73 13.21 7.30
CA ILE A 80 9.42 14.15 8.39
C ILE A 80 8.36 15.15 7.92
N CYS A 81 8.53 15.74 6.74
CA CYS A 81 7.57 16.67 6.17
C CYS A 81 6.23 16.00 5.85
N LEU A 82 6.27 14.74 5.39
CA LEU A 82 5.06 13.97 5.07
C LEU A 82 4.26 13.62 6.33
N HIS A 83 4.92 13.31 7.44
CA HIS A 83 4.27 13.00 8.72
C HIS A 83 3.54 14.22 9.32
N ILE A 84 3.95 15.43 8.96
CA ILE A 84 3.29 16.68 9.40
C ILE A 84 1.99 16.94 8.61
N LEU A 85 1.74 16.19 7.53
CA LEU A 85 0.60 16.38 6.62
C LEU A 85 -0.44 15.25 6.66
N PHE A 86 -0.32 14.27 7.57
CA PHE A 86 -1.26 13.16 7.74
C PHE A 86 -1.76 13.02 9.18
#